data_AF-A0A9Q9X9E6-F1
#
_entry.id   AF-A0A9Q9X9E6-F1
#
_cell.length_a   1.000
_cell.length_b   1.000
_cell.length_c   1.000
_cell.angle_alpha   90.00
_cell.angle_beta   90.00
_cell.angle_gamma   90.00
#
_symmetry.space_group_name_H-M   'P 1'
#
loop_
_entity.id
_entity.type
_entity.pdbx_description
1 polymer ?
#
loop_
_entity_poly.entity_id
_entity_poly.type
_entity_poly.pdbx_seq_one_letter_code
_entity_poly.pdbx_strand_id
1 'polypeptide(L)'
;MPRSWHSADGLEMCRLIFLFFTFAVFWSFSRAQGVKHLMRQLTYCHIEMMDAGFELEFDGEELWHVDPNDYTAKQRLPEFAGDWTLDRNLPSLAHLSIGTCFYNIPRCITGEKNPPESIVPPSTQLYTKSDVKLGVENTLICSVTNFHPPPVNVSWTRNGELVSEQDVSETQYYSNPDFSFRLFSYLNFRPEQGDIYTCSVRHRGLERDITRFWEVDVPEDSQEVETAVLVIGILVGFLGFVVGIFIIVMSKMELRAV
;
A
#
# COMPACT_ATOMS: atom_id res chain seq x y z
N MET A 1 23.86 65.03 42.17
CA MET A 1 24.33 63.65 41.93
C MET A 1 23.12 62.72 41.86
N PRO A 2 22.81 62.14 40.69
CA PRO A 2 22.18 60.83 40.61
C PRO A 2 23.16 59.81 40.01
N ARG A 3 23.15 58.59 40.57
CA ARG A 3 24.03 57.47 40.22
C ARG A 3 23.64 56.89 38.86
N SER A 4 24.66 56.63 38.04
CA SER A 4 24.59 55.80 36.83
C SER A 4 24.14 54.38 37.16
N TRP A 5 23.06 53.91 36.55
CA TRP A 5 22.67 52.50 36.57
C TRP A 5 23.35 51.77 35.40
N HIS A 6 23.89 50.60 35.73
CA HIS A 6 24.86 49.83 34.99
C HIS A 6 24.31 49.21 33.70
N SER A 7 25.09 49.30 32.61
CA SER A 7 24.93 48.54 31.37
C SER A 7 25.31 47.05 31.49
N ALA A 8 25.44 46.52 32.71
CA ALA A 8 25.89 45.16 32.98
C ALA A 8 24.75 44.13 32.90
N ASP A 9 23.51 44.56 33.13
CA ASP A 9 22.35 43.66 33.23
C ASP A 9 21.91 43.09 31.87
N GLY A 10 22.13 43.85 30.78
CA GLY A 10 21.78 43.41 29.43
C GLY A 10 22.69 42.30 28.87
N LEU A 11 23.97 42.32 29.24
CA LEU A 11 24.95 41.33 28.74
C LEU A 11 24.77 39.97 29.44
N GLU A 12 24.48 39.99 30.74
CA GLU A 12 24.17 38.78 31.52
C GLU A 12 22.83 38.16 31.09
N MET A 13 21.83 38.99 30.78
CA MET A 13 20.55 38.53 30.22
C MET A 13 20.74 37.85 28.86
N CYS A 14 21.55 38.41 27.96
CA CYS A 14 21.89 37.78 26.68
C CYS A 14 22.63 36.45 26.86
N ARG A 15 23.54 36.34 27.85
CA ARG A 15 24.24 35.08 28.17
C ARG A 15 23.30 34.00 28.67
N LEU A 16 22.36 34.34 29.56
CA LEU A 16 21.35 33.43 30.07
C LEU A 16 20.40 32.94 28.97
N ILE A 17 19.97 33.84 28.08
CA ILE A 17 19.14 33.48 26.92
C ILE A 17 19.92 32.54 25.98
N PHE A 18 21.17 32.86 25.66
CA PHE A 18 22.02 32.01 24.81
C PHE A 18 22.24 30.63 25.43
N LEU A 19 22.55 30.55 26.72
CA LEU A 19 22.70 29.28 27.44
C LEU A 19 21.40 28.48 27.43
N PHE A 20 20.25 29.12 27.66
CA PHE A 20 18.94 28.46 27.58
C PHE A 20 18.65 27.91 26.18
N PHE A 21 18.91 28.69 25.12
CA PHE A 21 18.74 28.21 23.74
C PHE A 21 19.69 27.07 23.41
N THR A 22 20.98 27.15 23.80
CA THR A 22 21.92 26.06 23.58
C THR A 22 21.51 24.81 24.34
N PHE A 23 21.05 24.93 25.58
CA PHE A 23 20.55 23.81 26.37
C PHE A 23 19.26 23.24 25.79
N ALA A 24 18.32 24.07 25.34
CA ALA A 24 17.10 23.63 24.68
C ALA A 24 17.36 22.91 23.35
N VAL A 25 18.33 23.40 22.56
CA VAL A 25 18.80 22.72 21.34
C VAL A 25 19.49 21.41 21.69
N PHE A 26 20.41 21.40 22.66
CA PHE A 26 21.08 20.17 23.12
C PHE A 26 20.08 19.15 23.71
N TRP A 27 19.06 19.63 24.42
CA TRP A 27 17.96 18.83 24.96
C TRP A 27 17.07 18.27 23.84
N SER A 28 16.80 19.06 22.81
CA SER A 28 16.06 18.61 21.62
C SER A 28 16.87 17.57 20.82
N PHE A 29 18.18 17.76 20.69
CA PHE A 29 19.10 16.80 20.04
C PHE A 29 19.27 15.52 20.87
N SER A 30 19.39 15.61 22.20
CA SER A 30 19.48 14.44 23.08
C SER A 30 18.15 13.69 23.24
N ARG A 31 17.03 14.30 22.84
CA ARG A 31 15.71 13.67 22.76
C ARG A 31 15.33 13.18 21.36
N ALA A 32 16.26 13.20 20.40
CA ALA A 32 16.15 12.40 19.19
C ALA A 32 16.30 10.92 19.58
N GLN A 33 15.25 10.35 20.19
CA GLN A 33 15.10 8.92 20.30
C GLN A 33 15.03 8.39 18.88
N GLY A 34 16.05 7.63 18.47
CA GLY A 34 16.02 6.93 17.19
C GLY A 34 14.74 6.12 17.07
N VAL A 35 14.13 6.15 15.89
CA VAL A 35 13.02 5.26 15.57
C VAL A 35 13.57 3.83 15.68
N LYS A 36 12.85 2.95 16.39
CA LYS A 36 13.19 1.53 16.43
C LYS A 36 12.67 0.90 15.16
N HIS A 37 13.56 0.22 14.44
CA HIS A 37 13.23 -0.57 13.26
C HIS A 37 13.25 -2.05 13.63
N LEU A 38 12.39 -2.85 13.01
CA LEU A 38 12.31 -4.29 13.20
C LEU A 38 12.82 -5.00 11.96
N MET A 39 13.93 -5.73 12.12
CA MET A 39 14.41 -6.66 11.10
C MET A 39 14.07 -8.09 11.54
N ARG A 40 13.41 -8.86 10.67
CA ARG A 40 12.99 -10.23 10.98
C ARG A 40 13.40 -11.16 9.86
N GLN A 41 14.16 -12.19 10.21
CA GLN A 41 14.42 -13.32 9.32
C GLN A 41 13.46 -14.45 9.66
N LEU A 42 12.74 -14.95 8.67
CA LEU A 42 11.76 -16.02 8.84
C LEU A 42 12.20 -17.26 8.09
N THR A 43 12.18 -18.40 8.78
CA THR A 43 12.17 -19.73 8.17
C THR A 43 10.89 -20.43 8.59
N TYR A 44 10.11 -20.92 7.63
CA TYR A 44 8.96 -21.78 7.91
C TYR A 44 8.99 -23.03 7.03
N CYS A 45 8.31 -24.08 7.47
CA CYS A 45 8.05 -25.28 6.70
C CYS A 45 6.72 -25.89 7.12
N HIS A 46 5.99 -26.45 6.17
CA HIS A 46 4.73 -27.14 6.37
C HIS A 46 4.81 -28.53 5.74
N ILE A 47 4.77 -29.57 6.57
CA ILE A 47 5.09 -30.95 6.17
C ILE A 47 4.11 -31.50 5.14
N GLU A 48 2.81 -31.38 5.40
CA GLU A 48 1.79 -32.05 4.57
C GLU A 48 1.72 -31.47 3.15
N MET A 49 1.99 -30.17 3.03
CA MET A 49 1.91 -29.43 1.76
C MET A 49 3.28 -29.25 1.10
N MET A 50 4.35 -29.71 1.75
CA MET A 50 5.74 -29.54 1.33
C MET A 50 6.11 -28.08 1.03
N ASP A 51 5.51 -27.15 1.77
CA ASP A 51 5.70 -25.72 1.59
C ASP A 51 6.77 -25.22 2.56
N ALA A 52 7.57 -24.24 2.14
CA ALA A 52 8.65 -23.68 2.95
C ALA A 52 9.06 -22.30 2.44
N GLY A 53 9.71 -21.54 3.31
CA GLY A 53 10.26 -20.25 2.93
C GLY A 53 11.44 -19.85 3.80
N PHE A 54 12.27 -18.99 3.23
CA PHE A 54 13.43 -18.38 3.88
C PHE A 54 13.57 -16.94 3.38
N GLU A 55 13.27 -15.97 4.25
CA GLU A 55 13.14 -14.57 3.87
C GLU A 55 13.62 -13.60 4.95
N LEU A 56 13.82 -12.34 4.57
CA LEU A 56 14.11 -11.23 5.46
C LEU A 56 13.14 -10.07 5.23
N GLU A 57 12.56 -9.60 6.32
CA GLU A 57 11.69 -8.44 6.38
C GLU A 57 12.36 -7.28 7.15
N PHE A 58 12.04 -6.05 6.75
CA PHE A 58 12.36 -4.81 7.44
C PHE A 58 11.11 -3.96 7.59
N ASP A 59 10.72 -3.66 8.83
CA ASP A 59 9.50 -2.90 9.18
C ASP A 59 8.21 -3.44 8.54
N GLY A 60 8.16 -4.76 8.30
CA GLY A 60 7.01 -5.43 7.70
C GLY A 60 6.98 -5.37 6.17
N GLU A 61 8.07 -4.97 5.53
CA GLU A 61 8.27 -5.11 4.08
C GLU A 61 9.36 -6.13 3.79
N GLU A 62 9.18 -6.93 2.74
CA GLU A 62 10.19 -7.89 2.31
C GLU A 62 11.39 -7.16 1.70
N LEU A 63 12.59 -7.56 2.13
CA LEU A 63 13.83 -7.17 1.44
C LEU A 63 14.21 -8.22 0.40
N TRP A 64 14.18 -9.49 0.79
CA TRP A 64 14.55 -10.62 -0.06
C TRP A 64 13.99 -11.94 0.44
N HIS A 65 13.90 -12.91 -0.47
CA HIS A 65 13.63 -14.32 -0.19
C HIS A 65 14.56 -15.23 -0.97
N VAL A 66 14.62 -16.50 -0.57
CA VAL A 66 15.20 -17.58 -1.36
C VAL A 66 14.09 -18.50 -1.81
N ASP A 67 13.96 -18.71 -3.12
CA ASP A 67 12.97 -19.63 -3.69
C ASP A 67 13.29 -21.07 -3.22
N PRO A 68 12.37 -21.76 -2.54
CA PRO A 68 12.65 -23.07 -1.95
C PRO A 68 12.85 -24.18 -3.00
N ASN A 69 12.46 -23.95 -4.26
CA ASN A 69 12.53 -24.96 -5.32
C ASN A 69 13.91 -25.00 -5.99
N ASP A 70 14.45 -23.83 -6.34
CA ASP A 70 15.72 -23.70 -7.06
C ASP A 70 16.82 -23.02 -6.24
N TYR A 71 16.52 -22.60 -5.01
CA TYR A 71 17.41 -21.89 -4.08
C TYR A 71 17.97 -20.59 -4.64
N THR A 72 17.29 -19.97 -5.60
CA THR A 72 17.68 -18.66 -6.12
C THR A 72 17.25 -17.56 -5.15
N ALA A 73 18.21 -16.70 -4.77
CA ALA A 73 17.94 -15.55 -3.92
C ALA A 73 17.41 -14.40 -4.77
N LYS A 74 16.27 -13.81 -4.36
CA LYS A 74 15.55 -12.77 -5.08
C LYS A 74 15.34 -11.57 -4.15
N GLN A 75 15.65 -10.37 -4.65
CA GLN A 75 15.30 -9.11 -3.97
C GLN A 75 13.85 -8.77 -4.29
N ARG A 76 13.11 -8.24 -3.31
CA ARG A 76 11.69 -7.90 -3.50
C ARG A 76 11.48 -6.79 -4.53
N LEU A 77 12.33 -5.77 -4.49
CA LEU A 77 12.26 -4.58 -5.34
C LEU A 77 13.51 -4.50 -6.20
N PRO A 78 13.41 -4.81 -7.51
CA PRO A 78 14.54 -4.80 -8.43
C PRO A 78 15.23 -3.43 -8.56
N GLU A 79 14.48 -2.34 -8.36
CA GLU A 79 15.04 -0.98 -8.38
C GLU A 79 16.11 -0.74 -7.30
N PHE A 80 16.05 -1.46 -6.18
CA PHE A 80 17.06 -1.38 -5.11
C PHE A 80 18.20 -2.41 -5.27
N ALA A 81 18.16 -3.24 -6.32
CA ALA A 81 19.21 -4.24 -6.57
C ALA A 81 20.59 -3.61 -6.86
N GLY A 82 20.63 -2.33 -7.25
CA GLY A 82 21.86 -1.57 -7.45
C GLY A 82 22.50 -1.02 -6.17
N ASP A 83 21.72 -0.88 -5.09
CA ASP A 83 22.16 -0.22 -3.85
C ASP A 83 22.89 -1.17 -2.90
N TRP A 84 22.59 -2.47 -3.01
CA TRP A 84 23.18 -3.50 -2.16
C TRP A 84 23.12 -4.87 -2.84
N THR A 85 24.05 -5.75 -2.48
CA THR A 85 24.13 -7.11 -3.02
C THR A 85 23.68 -8.14 -2.00
N LEU A 86 22.97 -9.17 -2.48
CA LEU A 86 22.62 -10.34 -1.70
C LEU A 86 23.89 -11.11 -1.29
N ASP A 87 23.89 -11.65 -0.07
CA ASP A 87 24.95 -12.56 0.35
C ASP A 87 24.93 -13.82 -0.52
N ARG A 88 26.09 -14.17 -1.10
CA ARG A 88 26.24 -15.34 -1.97
C ARG A 88 25.96 -16.67 -1.24
N ASN A 89 25.98 -16.66 0.09
CA ASN A 89 25.71 -17.83 0.92
C ASN A 89 24.22 -18.04 1.20
N LEU A 90 23.33 -17.10 0.84
CA LEU A 90 21.88 -17.24 1.09
C LEU A 90 21.29 -18.55 0.57
N PRO A 91 21.61 -19.05 -0.64
CA PRO A 91 21.12 -20.35 -1.11
C PRO A 91 21.49 -21.51 -0.19
N SER A 92 22.74 -21.55 0.29
CA SER A 92 23.24 -22.60 1.19
C SER A 92 22.60 -22.50 2.58
N LEU A 93 22.46 -21.26 3.10
CA LEU A 93 21.80 -21.00 4.37
C LEU A 93 20.32 -21.39 4.34
N ALA A 94 19.61 -21.04 3.27
CA ALA A 94 18.22 -21.42 3.05
C ALA A 94 18.08 -22.95 3.02
N HIS A 95 18.91 -23.64 2.25
CA HIS A 95 18.93 -25.10 2.19
C HIS A 95 19.10 -25.75 3.56
N LEU A 96 20.08 -25.29 4.34
CA LEU A 96 20.32 -25.80 5.68
C LEU A 96 19.16 -25.46 6.64
N SER A 97 18.64 -24.23 6.59
CA SER A 97 17.59 -23.75 7.50
C SER A 97 16.26 -24.45 7.25
N ILE A 98 15.84 -24.54 5.99
CA ILE A 98 14.64 -25.26 5.55
C ILE A 98 14.77 -26.76 5.88
N GLY A 99 15.91 -27.37 5.56
CA GLY A 99 16.17 -28.78 5.90
C GLY A 99 16.11 -29.05 7.41
N THR A 100 16.65 -28.13 8.22
CA THR A 100 16.57 -28.19 9.68
C THR A 100 15.13 -28.04 10.18
N CYS A 101 14.33 -27.18 9.55
CA CYS A 101 12.91 -27.04 9.87
C CYS A 101 12.17 -28.38 9.65
N PHE A 102 12.25 -28.95 8.45
CA PHE A 102 11.60 -30.24 8.14
C PHE A 102 12.11 -31.38 9.01
N TYR A 103 13.39 -31.36 9.40
CA TYR A 103 13.94 -32.32 10.35
C TYR A 103 13.36 -32.15 11.77
N ASN A 104 13.21 -30.93 12.26
CA ASN A 104 12.80 -30.66 13.64
C ASN A 104 11.29 -30.79 13.88
N ILE A 105 10.44 -30.34 12.95
CA ILE A 105 8.98 -30.29 13.19
C ILE A 105 8.39 -31.65 13.62
N PRO A 106 8.67 -32.80 12.98
CA PRO A 106 8.14 -34.09 13.42
C PRO A 106 8.57 -34.48 14.86
N ARG A 107 9.79 -34.09 15.25
CA ARG A 107 10.33 -34.33 16.59
C ARG A 107 9.64 -33.44 17.62
N CYS A 108 9.42 -32.17 17.29
CA CYS A 108 8.68 -31.23 18.12
C CYS A 108 7.22 -31.67 18.31
N ILE A 109 6.53 -32.08 17.23
CA ILE A 109 5.16 -32.63 17.29
C ILE A 109 5.12 -33.81 18.27
N THR A 110 6.06 -34.74 18.17
CA THR A 110 6.13 -35.89 19.08
C THR A 110 6.41 -35.47 20.52
N GLY A 111 7.36 -34.56 20.73
CA GLY A 111 7.73 -34.04 22.05
C GLY A 111 6.60 -33.31 22.77
N GLU A 112 5.81 -32.54 22.01
CA GLU A 112 4.62 -31.82 22.49
C GLU A 112 3.35 -32.69 22.54
N LYS A 113 3.48 -34.01 22.38
CA LYS A 113 2.38 -35.00 22.44
C LYS A 113 1.31 -34.81 21.38
N ASN A 114 1.71 -34.46 20.15
CA ASN A 114 0.84 -34.27 19.00
C ASN A 114 -0.22 -33.18 19.23
N PRO A 115 0.19 -31.92 19.44
CA PRO A 115 -0.77 -30.83 19.58
C PRO A 115 -1.57 -30.68 18.27
N PRO A 116 -2.85 -30.24 18.35
CA PRO A 116 -3.60 -29.93 17.15
C PRO A 116 -2.97 -28.73 16.43
N GLU A 117 -3.00 -28.75 15.10
CA GLU A 117 -2.54 -27.63 14.30
C GLU A 117 -3.50 -26.44 14.43
N SER A 118 -2.94 -25.23 14.58
CA SER A 118 -3.73 -24.00 14.58
C SER A 118 -4.24 -23.74 13.16
N ILE A 119 -5.55 -23.58 13.00
CA ILE A 119 -6.15 -23.24 11.71
C ILE A 119 -6.88 -21.91 11.86
N VAL A 120 -6.40 -20.90 11.16
CA VAL A 120 -6.94 -19.54 11.16
C VAL A 120 -7.30 -19.17 9.72
N PRO A 121 -8.57 -18.85 9.42
CA PRO A 121 -9.00 -18.47 8.08
C PRO A 121 -8.49 -17.06 7.70
N PRO A 122 -8.23 -16.81 6.39
CA PRO A 122 -7.75 -15.51 5.94
C PRO A 122 -8.81 -14.42 5.98
N SER A 123 -8.35 -13.18 6.11
CA SER A 123 -9.09 -11.96 5.79
C SER A 123 -8.59 -11.40 4.46
N THR A 124 -9.51 -10.96 3.59
CA THR A 124 -9.18 -10.48 2.25
C THR A 124 -9.66 -9.07 1.98
N GLN A 125 -8.82 -8.29 1.30
CA GLN A 125 -9.11 -6.94 0.80
C GLN A 125 -8.70 -6.83 -0.66
N LEU A 126 -9.46 -6.07 -1.44
CA LEU A 126 -9.22 -5.85 -2.86
C LEU A 126 -9.25 -4.35 -3.15
N TYR A 127 -8.17 -3.82 -3.72
CA TYR A 127 -8.01 -2.39 -4.00
C TYR A 127 -7.04 -2.16 -5.16
N THR A 128 -7.03 -0.97 -5.73
CA THR A 128 -6.12 -0.60 -6.83
C THR A 128 -4.85 0.06 -6.29
N LYS A 129 -3.74 -0.10 -7.01
CA LYS A 129 -2.46 0.54 -6.70
C LYS A 129 -2.54 2.06 -6.82
N SER A 130 -3.27 2.54 -7.81
CA SER A 130 -3.42 3.97 -8.13
C SER A 130 -4.88 4.29 -8.47
N ASP A 131 -5.20 5.59 -8.53
CA ASP A 131 -6.49 6.07 -9.05
C ASP A 131 -6.78 5.50 -10.44
N VAL A 132 -8.02 5.09 -10.65
CA VAL A 132 -8.43 4.40 -11.88
C VAL A 132 -8.73 5.40 -12.97
N LYS A 133 -8.13 5.16 -14.14
CA LYS A 133 -8.41 5.88 -15.39
C LYS A 133 -8.68 4.85 -16.48
N LEU A 134 -9.79 5.01 -17.18
CA LEU A 134 -10.16 4.10 -18.26
C LEU A 134 -9.06 4.03 -19.31
N GLY A 135 -8.73 2.82 -19.76
CA GLY A 135 -7.72 2.59 -20.78
C GLY A 135 -6.27 2.90 -20.37
N VAL A 136 -5.97 3.12 -19.08
CA VAL A 136 -4.61 3.32 -18.56
C VAL A 136 -4.23 2.14 -17.66
N GLU A 137 -3.05 1.55 -17.87
CA GLU A 137 -2.56 0.42 -17.07
C GLU A 137 -2.59 0.73 -15.57
N ASN A 138 -3.07 -0.24 -14.78
CA ASN A 138 -3.11 -0.19 -13.33
C ASN A 138 -2.90 -1.62 -12.77
N THR A 139 -2.84 -1.73 -11.46
CA THR A 139 -2.67 -3.01 -10.76
C THR A 139 -3.74 -3.15 -9.69
N LEU A 140 -4.51 -4.23 -9.74
CA LEU A 140 -5.36 -4.67 -8.65
C LEU A 140 -4.52 -5.47 -7.65
N ILE A 141 -4.75 -5.23 -6.36
CA ILE A 141 -4.03 -5.84 -5.25
C ILE A 141 -5.05 -6.59 -4.40
N CYS A 142 -4.90 -7.90 -4.32
CA CYS A 142 -5.62 -8.73 -3.37
C CYS A 142 -4.71 -9.04 -2.18
N SER A 143 -5.00 -8.40 -1.04
CA SER A 143 -4.30 -8.64 0.21
C SER A 143 -4.99 -9.76 0.97
N VAL A 144 -4.24 -10.82 1.28
CA VAL A 144 -4.69 -12.00 2.04
C VAL A 144 -3.92 -12.02 3.35
N THR A 145 -4.61 -11.92 4.49
CA THR A 145 -3.98 -11.65 5.79
C THR A 145 -4.50 -12.55 6.90
N ASN A 146 -3.72 -12.69 7.98
CA ASN A 146 -4.09 -13.33 9.24
C ASN A 146 -4.47 -14.81 9.12
N PHE A 147 -3.87 -15.54 8.17
CA PHE A 147 -4.17 -16.97 8.00
C PHE A 147 -3.08 -17.86 8.57
N HIS A 148 -3.46 -19.08 8.93
CA HIS A 148 -2.54 -20.16 9.28
C HIS A 148 -3.22 -21.51 9.05
N PRO A 149 -2.51 -22.55 8.59
CA PRO A 149 -1.16 -22.50 8.01
C PRO A 149 -1.20 -22.03 6.54
N PRO A 150 -0.05 -21.75 5.91
CA PRO A 150 0.08 -21.80 4.46
C PRO A 150 -0.09 -23.25 3.94
N PRO A 151 -0.50 -23.46 2.68
CA PRO A 151 -0.70 -22.45 1.65
C PRO A 151 -2.12 -21.87 1.59
N VAL A 152 -2.25 -20.78 0.86
CA VAL A 152 -3.53 -20.25 0.34
C VAL A 152 -3.47 -20.28 -1.18
N ASN A 153 -4.60 -20.51 -1.83
CA ASN A 153 -4.69 -20.42 -3.29
C ASN A 153 -5.51 -19.19 -3.64
N VAL A 154 -4.93 -18.30 -4.44
CA VAL A 154 -5.61 -17.12 -4.97
C VAL A 154 -5.90 -17.32 -6.45
N SER A 155 -7.09 -16.93 -6.89
CA SER A 155 -7.47 -16.95 -8.30
C SER A 155 -8.19 -15.68 -8.70
N TRP A 156 -7.98 -15.27 -9.95
CA TRP A 156 -8.51 -14.03 -10.50
C TRP A 156 -9.46 -14.31 -11.66
N THR A 157 -10.55 -13.55 -11.73
CA THR A 157 -11.43 -13.54 -12.91
C THR A 157 -11.72 -12.11 -13.36
N ARG A 158 -11.98 -11.94 -14.65
CA ARG A 158 -12.55 -10.74 -15.27
C ARG A 158 -13.86 -11.16 -15.93
N ASN A 159 -14.97 -10.55 -15.53
CA ASN A 159 -16.31 -10.84 -16.04
C ASN A 159 -16.69 -12.34 -15.97
N GLY A 160 -16.18 -13.04 -14.94
CA GLY A 160 -16.40 -14.46 -14.72
C GLY A 160 -15.44 -15.40 -15.46
N GLU A 161 -14.56 -14.88 -16.31
CA GLU A 161 -13.54 -15.67 -17.01
C GLU A 161 -12.17 -15.56 -16.34
N LEU A 162 -11.40 -16.65 -16.33
CA LEU A 162 -10.05 -16.66 -15.77
C LEU A 162 -9.14 -15.69 -16.54
N VAL A 163 -8.36 -14.92 -15.80
CA VAL A 163 -7.33 -14.04 -16.38
C VAL A 163 -6.08 -14.84 -16.76
N SER A 164 -5.19 -14.23 -17.55
CA SER A 164 -3.90 -14.83 -17.90
C SER A 164 -2.99 -14.92 -16.67
N GLU A 165 -2.32 -16.07 -16.50
CA GLU A 165 -1.31 -16.26 -15.45
C GLU A 165 -0.12 -15.30 -15.58
N GLN A 166 0.14 -14.76 -16.79
CA GLN A 166 1.23 -13.81 -17.02
C GLN A 166 0.96 -12.42 -16.44
N ASP A 167 -0.31 -12.08 -16.23
CA ASP A 167 -0.73 -10.79 -15.66
C ASP A 167 -0.83 -10.86 -14.12
N VAL A 168 -0.72 -12.07 -13.56
CA VAL A 168 -0.82 -12.33 -12.13
C VAL A 168 0.58 -12.55 -11.54
N SER A 169 0.84 -11.97 -10.39
CA SER A 169 2.04 -12.24 -9.61
C SER A 169 1.72 -12.27 -8.12
N GLU A 170 2.46 -13.08 -7.35
CA GLU A 170 2.24 -13.25 -5.92
C GLU A 170 3.54 -13.04 -5.14
N THR A 171 3.41 -12.54 -3.92
CA THR A 171 4.54 -12.50 -2.97
C THR A 171 4.79 -13.87 -2.36
N GLN A 172 5.92 -14.02 -1.69
CA GLN A 172 6.07 -15.08 -0.68
C GLN A 172 5.13 -14.83 0.51
N TYR A 173 5.08 -15.81 1.43
CA TYR A 173 4.35 -15.68 2.68
C TYR A 173 5.12 -14.86 3.71
N TYR A 174 4.61 -13.69 4.03
CA TYR A 174 5.12 -12.89 5.15
C TYR A 174 4.50 -13.39 6.44
N SER A 175 5.30 -13.45 7.50
CA SER A 175 4.75 -13.68 8.83
C SER A 175 4.15 -12.38 9.41
N ASN A 176 3.33 -12.48 10.43
CA ASN A 176 2.91 -11.38 11.29
C ASN A 176 3.57 -11.58 12.67
N PRO A 177 3.56 -10.57 13.57
CA PRO A 177 4.14 -10.72 14.91
C PRO A 177 3.53 -11.86 15.73
N ASP A 178 2.31 -12.28 15.41
CA ASP A 178 1.57 -13.39 16.03
C ASP A 178 1.77 -14.75 15.33
N PHE A 179 2.71 -14.83 14.39
CA PHE A 179 3.01 -16.00 13.55
C PHE A 179 1.89 -16.43 12.58
N SER A 180 0.83 -15.63 12.43
CA SER A 180 -0.04 -15.75 11.25
C SER A 180 0.70 -15.31 9.99
N PHE A 181 0.17 -15.66 8.82
CA PHE A 181 0.76 -15.33 7.54
C PHE A 181 -0.09 -14.32 6.77
N ARG A 182 0.56 -13.64 5.83
CA ARG A 182 -0.05 -12.77 4.83
C ARG A 182 0.65 -12.91 3.49
N LEU A 183 -0.08 -12.70 2.41
CA LEU A 183 0.38 -12.74 1.02
C LEU A 183 -0.37 -11.69 0.22
N PHE A 184 0.28 -11.15 -0.81
CA PHE A 184 -0.33 -10.24 -1.76
C PHE A 184 -0.30 -10.86 -3.15
N SER A 185 -1.45 -10.90 -3.80
CA SER A 185 -1.58 -11.24 -5.22
C SER A 185 -1.89 -9.97 -6.00
N TYR A 186 -1.20 -9.78 -7.12
CA TYR A 186 -1.29 -8.60 -7.97
C TYR A 186 -1.80 -9.03 -9.34
N LEU A 187 -2.77 -8.29 -9.88
CA LEU A 187 -3.26 -8.44 -11.24
C LEU A 187 -3.01 -7.14 -12.00
N ASN A 188 -2.14 -7.19 -13.01
CA ASN A 188 -2.00 -6.09 -13.96
C ASN A 188 -3.22 -6.07 -14.89
N PHE A 189 -3.82 -4.89 -15.07
CA PHE A 189 -5.01 -4.75 -15.89
C PHE A 189 -5.13 -3.35 -16.49
N ARG A 190 -5.90 -3.29 -17.57
CA ARG A 190 -6.30 -2.05 -18.22
C ARG A 190 -7.81 -1.85 -18.00
N PRO A 191 -8.24 -0.89 -17.15
CA PRO A 191 -9.64 -0.73 -16.77
C PRO A 191 -10.52 -0.36 -17.95
N GLU A 192 -11.63 -1.08 -18.15
CA GLU A 192 -12.72 -0.72 -19.05
C GLU A 192 -14.02 -0.58 -18.26
N GLN A 193 -14.85 0.42 -18.60
CA GLN A 193 -16.06 0.75 -17.83
C GLN A 193 -17.00 -0.46 -17.75
N GLY A 194 -17.45 -0.79 -16.54
CA GLY A 194 -18.36 -1.91 -16.28
C GLY A 194 -17.67 -3.28 -16.18
N ASP A 195 -16.35 -3.37 -16.31
CA ASP A 195 -15.64 -4.60 -15.99
C ASP A 195 -15.78 -4.96 -14.51
N ILE A 196 -15.94 -6.25 -14.23
CA ILE A 196 -15.97 -6.80 -12.88
C ILE A 196 -14.81 -7.77 -12.73
N TYR A 197 -13.89 -7.42 -11.83
CA TYR A 197 -12.78 -8.27 -11.43
C TYR A 197 -13.10 -8.97 -10.11
N THR A 198 -12.62 -10.20 -9.96
CA THR A 198 -12.75 -10.93 -8.70
C THR A 198 -11.43 -11.52 -8.24
N CYS A 199 -11.15 -11.44 -6.95
CA CYS A 199 -10.12 -12.23 -6.28
C CYS A 199 -10.82 -13.30 -5.40
N SER A 200 -10.61 -14.58 -5.70
CA SER A 200 -11.12 -15.69 -4.89
C SER A 200 -9.98 -16.37 -4.14
N VAL A 201 -10.17 -16.57 -2.84
CA VAL A 201 -9.15 -17.13 -1.95
C VAL A 201 -9.66 -18.41 -1.31
N ARG A 202 -8.90 -19.49 -1.49
CA ARG A 202 -9.15 -20.80 -0.89
C ARG A 202 -8.10 -21.11 0.17
N HIS A 203 -8.58 -21.54 1.34
CA HIS A 203 -7.77 -21.93 2.49
C HIS A 203 -8.47 -23.05 3.26
N ARG A 204 -7.72 -23.96 3.88
CA ARG A 204 -8.28 -25.12 4.62
C ARG A 204 -9.13 -24.74 5.84
N GLY A 205 -8.95 -23.54 6.38
CA GLY A 205 -9.78 -22.98 7.44
C GLY A 205 -11.14 -22.46 6.96
N LEU A 206 -11.42 -22.51 5.65
CA LEU A 206 -12.65 -22.04 5.06
C LEU A 206 -13.50 -23.21 4.56
N GLU A 207 -14.81 -23.19 4.85
CA GLU A 207 -15.77 -24.12 4.26
C GLU A 207 -15.98 -23.84 2.75
N ARG A 208 -15.86 -22.57 2.36
CA ARG A 208 -16.05 -22.05 1.00
C ARG A 208 -15.11 -20.88 0.75
N ASP A 209 -14.73 -20.70 -0.51
CA ASP A 209 -13.78 -19.67 -0.91
C ASP A 209 -14.31 -18.26 -0.58
N ILE A 210 -13.41 -17.35 -0.19
CA ILE A 210 -13.74 -15.94 -0.01
C ILE A 210 -13.50 -15.22 -1.33
N THR A 211 -14.57 -14.72 -1.95
CA THR A 211 -14.49 -13.92 -3.19
C THR A 211 -14.72 -12.45 -2.90
N ARG A 212 -13.80 -11.61 -3.38
CA ARG A 212 -13.94 -10.15 -3.42
C ARG A 212 -14.18 -9.70 -4.84
N PHE A 213 -15.08 -8.74 -5.00
CA PHE A 213 -15.46 -8.15 -6.27
C PHE A 213 -14.95 -6.72 -6.32
N TRP A 214 -14.54 -6.29 -7.51
CA TRP A 214 -14.16 -4.93 -7.79
C TRP A 214 -14.66 -4.56 -9.17
N GLU A 215 -15.51 -3.53 -9.23
CA GLU A 215 -16.15 -3.06 -10.47
C GLU A 215 -15.49 -1.76 -10.91
N VAL A 216 -15.23 -1.65 -12.22
CA VAL A 216 -14.76 -0.42 -12.83
C VAL A 216 -15.95 0.52 -12.99
N ASP A 217 -16.09 1.44 -12.04
CA ASP A 217 -17.01 2.56 -12.13
C ASP A 217 -16.24 3.88 -12.07
N VAL A 218 -15.81 4.37 -13.24
CA VAL A 218 -15.17 5.68 -13.38
C VAL A 218 -16.24 6.67 -13.80
N PRO A 219 -16.54 7.71 -13.01
CA PRO A 219 -17.48 8.74 -13.41
C PRO A 219 -17.03 9.35 -14.74
N GLU A 220 -17.95 9.46 -15.69
CA GLU A 220 -17.71 10.23 -16.90
C GLU A 220 -17.28 11.65 -16.50
N ASP A 221 -16.26 12.19 -17.16
CA ASP A 221 -15.68 13.49 -16.82
C ASP A 221 -16.74 14.58 -16.99
N SER A 222 -17.42 14.89 -15.89
CA SER A 222 -18.46 15.92 -15.84
C SER A 222 -17.94 17.32 -16.20
N GLN A 223 -16.61 17.52 -16.28
CA GLN A 223 -16.03 18.79 -16.72
C GLN A 223 -16.45 19.18 -18.13
N GLU A 224 -16.61 18.24 -19.05
CA GLU A 224 -17.05 18.56 -20.41
C GLU A 224 -18.50 19.08 -20.39
N VAL A 225 -19.36 18.43 -19.59
CA VAL A 225 -20.76 18.80 -19.43
C VAL A 225 -20.89 20.13 -18.68
N GLU A 226 -20.16 20.33 -17.58
CA GLU A 226 -20.14 21.58 -16.83
C GLU A 226 -19.64 22.75 -17.69
N THR A 227 -18.56 22.54 -18.45
CA THR A 227 -18.01 23.57 -19.33
C THR A 227 -19.01 23.91 -20.45
N ALA A 228 -19.65 22.90 -21.05
CA ALA A 228 -20.68 23.12 -22.06
C ALA A 228 -21.88 23.90 -21.50
N VAL A 229 -22.37 23.54 -20.32
CA VAL A 229 -23.47 24.24 -19.64
C VAL A 229 -23.11 25.67 -19.30
N LEU A 230 -21.88 25.91 -18.81
CA LEU A 230 -21.36 27.25 -18.52
C LEU A 230 -21.33 28.11 -19.80
N VAL A 231 -20.77 27.60 -20.89
CA VAL A 231 -20.65 28.31 -22.17
C VAL A 231 -22.03 28.64 -22.74
N ILE A 232 -22.97 27.68 -22.72
CA ILE A 232 -24.35 27.90 -23.15
C ILE A 232 -25.03 28.97 -22.27
N GLY A 233 -24.85 28.90 -20.95
CA GLY A 233 -25.38 29.88 -20.01
C GLY A 233 -24.88 31.31 -20.29
N ILE A 234 -23.59 31.46 -20.58
CA ILE A 234 -22.98 32.76 -20.94
C ILE A 234 -23.56 33.29 -22.25
N LEU A 235 -23.69 32.46 -23.28
CA LEU A 235 -24.24 32.86 -24.58
C LEU A 235 -25.69 33.34 -24.46
N VAL A 236 -26.53 32.58 -23.74
CA VAL A 236 -27.94 32.94 -23.51
C VAL A 236 -28.06 34.22 -22.68
N GLY A 237 -27.24 34.36 -21.63
CA GLY A 237 -27.21 35.57 -20.81
C GLY A 237 -26.79 36.82 -21.59
N PHE A 238 -25.78 36.70 -22.45
CA PHE A 238 -25.34 37.81 -23.31
C PHE A 238 -26.42 38.20 -24.33
N LEU A 239 -27.08 37.22 -24.95
CA LEU A 239 -28.18 37.49 -25.88
C LEU A 239 -29.33 38.25 -25.19
N GLY A 240 -29.70 37.81 -23.98
CA GLY A 240 -30.71 38.47 -23.16
C GLY A 240 -30.33 39.90 -22.79
N PHE A 241 -29.05 40.14 -22.48
CA PHE A 241 -28.53 41.47 -22.20
C PHE A 241 -28.64 42.41 -23.41
N VAL A 242 -28.23 41.95 -24.60
CA VAL A 242 -28.29 42.74 -25.85
C VAL A 242 -29.74 43.08 -26.21
N VAL A 243 -30.65 42.10 -26.13
CA VAL A 243 -32.09 42.31 -26.38
C VAL A 243 -32.67 43.29 -25.35
N GLY A 244 -32.31 43.16 -24.08
CA GLY A 244 -32.73 44.08 -23.02
C GLY A 244 -32.30 45.52 -23.28
N ILE A 245 -31.03 45.73 -23.67
CA ILE A 245 -30.53 47.07 -24.06
C ILE A 245 -31.30 47.61 -25.26
N PHE A 246 -31.55 46.78 -26.28
CA PHE A 246 -32.28 47.20 -27.47
C PHE A 246 -33.70 47.70 -27.13
N ILE A 247 -34.43 46.98 -26.28
CA ILE A 247 -35.78 47.37 -25.82
C ILE A 247 -35.73 48.68 -25.02
N ILE A 248 -34.75 48.86 -24.13
CA ILE A 248 -34.58 50.09 -23.34
C ILE A 248 -34.26 51.29 -24.24
N VAL A 249 -33.42 51.11 -25.26
CA VAL A 249 -33.08 52.19 -26.20
C VAL A 249 -34.28 52.54 -27.08
N MET A 250 -34.99 51.53 -27.60
CA MET A 250 -36.19 51.73 -28.41
C MET A 250 -37.32 52.44 -27.63
N SER A 251 -37.59 52.04 -26.39
CA SER A 251 -38.59 52.71 -25.54
C SER A 251 -38.23 54.17 -25.23
N LYS A 252 -36.94 54.49 -25.04
CA LYS A 252 -36.48 55.88 -24.87
C LYS A 252 -36.56 56.71 -26.16
N MET A 253 -36.44 56.10 -27.33
CA MET A 253 -36.58 56.78 -28.61
C MET A 253 -38.05 57.11 -28.92
N GLU A 254 -38.99 56.21 -28.66
CA GLU A 254 -40.42 56.51 -28.82
C GLU A 254 -40.91 57.58 -27.84
N LEU A 255 -40.44 57.57 -26.59
CA LEU A 255 -40.74 58.62 -25.60
C LEU A 255 -40.20 60.01 -25.96
N ARG A 256 -39.27 60.13 -26.91
CA ARG A 256 -38.76 61.42 -27.41
C ARG A 256 -39.44 61.87 -28.70
N ALA A 257 -40.24 61.00 -29.34
CA ALA A 257 -40.94 61.28 -30.58
C ALA A 257 -42.40 61.74 -30.38
N VAL A 258 -42.89 61.72 -29.13
CA VAL A 258 -44.19 62.25 -28.67
C VAL A 258 -43.96 63.51 -27.84
#